data_AF-A0A925WN44-F1
#
_entry.id   AF-A0A925WN44-F1
#
_cell.length_a   1.000
_cell.length_b   1.000
_cell.length_c   1.000
_cell.angle_alpha   90.00
_cell.angle_beta   90.00
_cell.angle_gamma   90.00
#
_symmetry.space_group_name_H-M   'P 1'
#
loop_
_entity.id
_entity.type
_entity.pdbx_description
1 polymer ?
#
loop_
_entity_poly.entity_id
_entity_poly.type
_entity_poly.pdbx_seq_one_letter_code
_entity_poly.pdbx_strand_id
1 'polypeptide(L)'
;QIVIAALNREIDRLQPGSQTLSKSFIHLPEPVPYPSDEAIEAAIQESMERVALGGPNLRVLGLNAGSMWMSDDFDDELPDEFWFGDDV
;
A
#
# COMPACT_ATOMS: atom_id res chain seq x y z
N GLN A 1 24.64 13.01 -27.30
CA GLN A 1 23.47 13.11 -28.20
C GLN A 1 23.22 11.83 -29.00
N ILE A 2 24.24 11.13 -29.49
CA ILE A 2 24.09 9.87 -30.28
C ILE A 2 23.46 8.71 -29.47
N VAL A 3 23.79 8.58 -28.18
CA VAL A 3 23.29 7.48 -27.32
C VAL A 3 21.77 7.56 -27.09
N ILE A 4 21.24 8.77 -26.90
CA ILE A 4 19.80 9.02 -26.67
C ILE A 4 19.00 8.67 -27.92
N ALA A 5 19.51 9.03 -29.10
CA ALA A 5 18.86 8.70 -30.37
C ALA A 5 18.83 7.18 -30.64
N ALA A 6 19.87 6.45 -30.23
CA ALA A 6 19.92 4.99 -30.36
C ALA A 6 18.92 4.30 -29.41
N LEU A 7 18.80 4.79 -28.17
CA LEU A 7 17.82 4.27 -27.21
C LEU A 7 16.38 4.49 -27.70
N ASN A 8 16.07 5.69 -28.18
CA ASN A 8 14.72 6.00 -28.67
C ASN A 8 14.35 5.16 -29.89
N ARG A 9 15.31 4.89 -30.78
CA ARG A 9 15.11 4.01 -31.95
C ARG A 9 14.84 2.55 -31.55
N GLU A 10 15.46 2.07 -30.48
CA GLU A 10 15.26 0.71 -29.99
C GLU A 10 13.90 0.57 -29.28
N ILE A 11 13.48 1.61 -28.55
CA ILE A 11 12.15 1.67 -27.91
C ILE A 11 11.03 1.63 -28.97
N ASP A 12 11.15 2.42 -30.04
CA ASP A 12 10.18 2.43 -31.14
C ASP A 12 10.12 1.10 -31.90
N ARG A 13 11.24 0.36 -31.97
CA ARG A 13 11.29 -0.98 -32.57
C ARG A 13 10.53 -2.01 -31.73
N LEU A 14 10.60 -1.91 -30.41
CA LEU A 14 10.05 -2.90 -29.49
C LEU A 14 8.53 -2.78 -29.30
N GLN A 15 7.92 -1.63 -29.62
CA GLN A 15 6.51 -1.35 -29.31
C GLN A 15 5.76 -0.61 -30.44
N PRO A 16 5.69 -1.13 -31.69
CA PRO A 16 4.91 -0.48 -32.72
C PRO A 16 3.41 -0.59 -32.39
N GLY A 17 2.81 0.49 -31.90
CA GLY A 17 1.36 0.59 -31.67
C GLY A 17 0.88 0.46 -30.21
N SER A 18 1.78 0.56 -29.23
CA SER A 18 1.37 0.60 -27.81
C SER A 18 0.64 1.92 -27.54
N GLN A 19 -0.68 1.85 -27.43
CA GLN A 19 -1.54 3.00 -27.13
C GLN A 19 -1.07 3.63 -25.83
N THR A 20 -0.74 4.91 -25.87
CA THR A 20 -0.40 5.68 -24.68
C THR A 20 -1.61 5.68 -23.76
N LEU A 21 -1.55 4.88 -22.70
CA LEU A 21 -2.51 4.97 -21.60
C LEU A 21 -2.42 6.39 -21.06
N SER A 22 -3.44 7.20 -21.36
CA SER A 22 -3.51 8.58 -20.91
C SER A 22 -3.39 8.58 -19.38
N LYS A 23 -2.44 9.35 -18.87
CA LYS A 23 -2.05 9.53 -17.46
C LYS A 23 -3.16 10.12 -16.56
N SER A 24 -4.41 10.09 -17.02
CA SER A 24 -5.54 10.88 -16.54
C SER A 24 -6.58 10.10 -15.73
N PHE A 25 -6.36 8.82 -15.38
CA PHE A 25 -7.40 8.01 -14.73
C PHE A 25 -7.08 7.49 -13.31
N ILE A 26 -5.88 7.69 -12.77
CA ILE A 26 -5.63 7.44 -11.34
C ILE A 26 -5.47 8.80 -10.66
N HIS A 27 -6.53 9.27 -9.99
CA HIS A 27 -6.39 10.32 -8.98
C HIS A 27 -5.62 9.69 -7.81
N LEU A 28 -4.30 9.70 -7.90
CA LEU A 28 -3.44 9.37 -6.77
C LEU A 28 -3.75 10.44 -5.73
N PRO A 29 -4.26 10.09 -4.53
CA PRO A 29 -4.50 11.09 -3.50
C PRO A 29 -3.20 11.84 -3.27
N GLU A 30 -3.29 13.15 -3.06
CA GLU A 30 -2.11 13.93 -2.71
C GLU A 30 -1.42 13.26 -1.50
N PRO A 31 -0.08 13.14 -1.52
CA PRO A 31 0.63 12.53 -0.41
C PRO A 31 0.31 13.32 0.85
N VAL A 32 -0.22 12.62 1.86
CA VAL A 32 -0.46 13.25 3.16
C VAL A 32 0.88 13.74 3.71
N PRO A 33 1.01 15.03 4.06
CA PRO A 33 2.25 15.55 4.62
C PRO A 33 2.55 14.85 5.94
N TYR A 34 3.83 14.54 6.16
CA TYR A 34 4.26 13.93 7.42
C TYR A 34 4.02 14.94 8.57
N PRO A 35 3.52 14.51 9.74
CA PRO A 35 3.33 15.40 10.87
C PRO A 35 4.67 15.99 11.34
N SER A 36 4.62 17.20 11.91
CA SER A 36 5.79 17.79 12.57
C SER A 36 6.15 17.05 13.86
N ASP A 37 7.38 17.19 14.32
CA ASP A 37 7.83 16.62 15.60
C ASP A 37 6.94 17.08 16.76
N GLU A 38 6.57 18.37 16.80
CA GLU A 38 5.64 18.92 17.79
C GLU A 38 4.26 18.26 17.75
N ALA A 39 3.74 18.00 16.55
CA ALA A 39 2.46 17.32 16.38
C ALA A 39 2.52 15.85 16.84
N ILE A 40 3.66 15.18 16.62
CA ILE A 40 3.91 13.82 17.11
C ILE A 40 3.95 13.82 18.64
N GLU A 41 4.69 14.74 19.25
CA GLU A 41 4.82 14.86 20.71
C GLU A 41 3.47 15.15 21.37
N ALA A 42 2.69 16.08 20.81
CA ALA A 42 1.35 16.40 21.30
C ALA A 42 0.42 15.18 21.26
N ALA A 43 0.45 14.41 20.16
CA ALA A 43 -0.35 13.20 20.03
C ALA A 43 0.05 12.10 21.02
N ILE A 44 1.35 11.97 21.32
CA ILE A 44 1.84 11.04 22.35
C ILE A 44 1.32 11.47 23.73
N GLN A 45 1.47 12.73 24.09
CA GLN A 45 1.03 13.27 25.38
C GLN A 45 -0.48 13.10 25.57
N GLU A 46 -1.28 13.45 24.56
CA GLU A 46 -2.73 13.27 24.58
C GLU A 46 -3.11 11.80 24.74
N SER A 47 -2.41 10.90 24.04
CA SER A 47 -2.62 9.45 24.18
C SER A 47 -2.35 8.97 25.61
N MET A 48 -1.26 9.45 26.24
CA MET A 48 -0.92 9.10 27.61
C MET A 48 -1.95 9.64 28.63
N GLU A 49 -2.44 10.87 28.43
CA GLU A 49 -3.48 11.46 29.27
C GLU A 49 -4.81 10.71 29.14
N ARG A 50 -5.19 10.32 27.92
CA ARG A 50 -6.35 9.47 27.67
C ARG A 50 -6.21 8.14 28.41
N VAL A 51 -5.04 7.48 28.35
CA VAL A 51 -4.80 6.25 29.11
C VAL A 51 -4.91 6.48 30.62
N ALA A 52 -4.35 7.56 31.15
CA ALA A 52 -4.41 7.89 32.58
C ALA A 52 -5.83 8.16 33.09
N LEU A 53 -6.71 8.70 32.23
CA LEU A 53 -8.12 8.97 32.54
C LEU A 53 -9.04 7.74 32.35
N GLY A 54 -8.48 6.56 32.07
CA GLY A 54 -9.27 5.36 31.80
C GLY A 54 -9.85 5.32 30.37
N GLY A 55 -9.23 6.05 29.44
CA GLY A 55 -9.48 6.00 28.01
C GLY A 55 -9.17 4.63 27.40
N PRO A 56 -9.31 4.48 26.06
CA PRO A 56 -9.63 3.23 25.38
C PRO A 56 -8.82 2.03 25.88
N ASN A 57 -9.53 0.90 26.06
CA ASN A 57 -9.00 -0.34 26.62
C ASN A 57 -7.58 -0.62 26.15
N LEU A 58 -6.66 -0.73 27.10
CA LEU A 58 -5.32 -1.26 26.87
C LEU A 58 -5.44 -2.60 26.13
N ARG A 59 -4.46 -2.92 25.28
CA ARG A 59 -4.41 -4.21 24.58
C ARG A 59 -4.49 -5.33 25.63
N VAL A 60 -5.64 -5.99 25.72
CA VAL A 60 -5.83 -7.14 26.59
C VAL A 60 -5.27 -8.36 25.86
N LEU A 61 -4.18 -8.92 26.38
CA LEU A 61 -3.60 -10.15 25.83
C LEU A 61 -4.67 -11.26 25.85
N GLY A 62 -4.83 -11.94 24.72
CA GLY A 62 -5.77 -13.06 24.62
C GLY A 62 -7.26 -12.69 24.58
N LEU A 63 -7.63 -11.41 24.41
CA LEU A 63 -9.05 -10.98 24.32
C LEU A 63 -9.87 -11.75 23.28
N ASN A 64 -9.21 -12.18 22.19
CA ASN A 64 -9.79 -12.93 21.09
C ASN A 64 -9.09 -14.29 20.88
N ALA A 65 -8.54 -14.87 21.96
CA ALA A 65 -7.87 -16.17 21.87
C ALA A 65 -8.85 -17.25 21.39
N GLY A 66 -8.50 -17.95 20.30
CA GLY A 66 -9.35 -18.98 19.70
C GLY A 66 -10.55 -18.44 18.90
N SER A 67 -10.77 -17.12 18.87
CA SER A 67 -11.82 -16.48 18.06
C SER A 67 -11.37 -16.12 16.65
N MET A 68 -10.14 -16.48 16.28
CA MET A 68 -9.60 -16.23 14.95
C MET A 68 -10.14 -17.30 13.99
N TRP A 69 -10.94 -16.88 13.03
CA TRP A 69 -11.35 -17.74 11.93
C TRP A 69 -10.30 -17.64 10.82
N MET A 70 -9.82 -18.78 10.36
CA MET A 70 -8.92 -18.92 9.23
C MET A 70 -9.66 -19.76 8.19
N SER A 71 -9.52 -19.40 6.92
CA SER A 71 -10.08 -20.22 5.85
C SER A 71 -9.36 -21.56 5.78
N ASP A 72 -10.06 -22.59 5.32
CA ASP A 72 -9.51 -23.96 5.24
C ASP A 72 -8.32 -24.06 4.25
N ASP A 73 -8.19 -23.09 3.34
CA ASP A 73 -7.20 -22.99 2.27
C ASP A 73 -6.07 -21.98 2.55
N PHE A 74 -5.97 -21.44 3.78
CA PHE A 74 -4.97 -20.41 4.08
C PHE A 74 -3.52 -20.91 3.90
N ASP A 75 -3.29 -22.19 4.22
CA ASP A 75 -1.98 -22.83 4.09
C ASP A 75 -1.72 -23.39 2.67
N ASP A 76 -2.70 -23.29 1.76
CA ASP A 76 -2.54 -23.75 0.39
C ASP A 76 -1.66 -22.79 -0.42
N GLU A 77 -0.96 -23.33 -1.43
CA GLU A 77 -0.16 -22.51 -2.34
C GLU A 77 -1.07 -21.55 -3.11
N LEU A 78 -0.68 -20.26 -3.18
CA LEU A 78 -1.41 -19.27 -3.97
C LEU A 78 -1.36 -19.67 -5.46
N PRO A 79 -2.50 -19.66 -6.19
CA PRO A 79 -2.52 -19.92 -7.62
C PRO A 79 -1.62 -18.95 -8.40
N ASP A 80 -1.01 -19.41 -9.50
CA ASP A 80 -0.15 -18.57 -10.33
C ASP A 80 -0.93 -17.38 -10.94
N GLU A 81 -2.21 -17.58 -11.23
CA GLU A 81 -3.13 -16.58 -11.78
C GLU A 81 -3.50 -15.49 -10.75
N PHE A 82 -3.27 -15.74 -9.44
CA PHE A 82 -3.62 -14.81 -8.36
C PHE A 82 -2.90 -13.45 -8.51
N TRP A 83 -1.67 -13.46 -9.01
CA TRP A 83 -0.84 -12.26 -9.10
C TRP A 83 -1.13 -11.38 -10.31
N PHE A 84 -1.53 -12.00 -11.43
CA PHE A 84 -1.62 -11.32 -12.72
C PHE A 84 -3.07 -11.18 -13.24
N GLY A 85 -4.02 -11.90 -12.64
CA GLY A 85 -5.39 -11.99 -13.13
C GLY A 85 -5.48 -12.86 -14.39
N ASP A 86 -6.71 -13.24 -14.77
CA ASP A 86 -6.92 -13.88 -16.07
C ASP A 86 -6.62 -12.87 -17.18
N ASP A 87 -5.53 -13.09 -17.92
CA ASP A 87 -5.29 -12.41 -19.19
C ASP A 87 -6.32 -12.93 -20.22
N VAL A 88 -7.54 -12.39 -20.19
CA VAL A 88 -8.61 -12.60 -21.19
C VAL A 88 -8.80 -11.42 -22.12
#